data_AF-A0A927APL4-F1
#
_entry.id   AF-A0A927APL4-F1
#
_cell.length_a   1.000
_cell.length_b   1.000
_cell.length_c   1.000
_cell.angle_alpha   90.00
_cell.angle_beta   90.00
_cell.angle_gamma   90.00
#
_symmetry.space_group_name_H-M   'P 1'
#
loop_
_entity.id
_entity.type
_entity.pdbx_description
1 polymer ?
#
loop_
_entity_poly.entity_id
_entity_poly.type
_entity_poly.pdbx_seq_one_letter_code
_entity_poly.pdbx_strand_id
1 'polypeptide(L)'
;MLATLLLPSRTRQAINRAVLVGAMTAGSLFLNLIPAISGSSHRLSFQTSAYAQSINQAEITNYARAVLAMEPLRQATYDDIKRIVGSGDVPNIVCSQPSSFSSLPGNARQIAVNYCNKSREFVRSSNLTVERFNEITDSLGSNADLKRRIQNAMIELLR
;
A
#
# COMPACT_ATOMS: atom_id res chain seq x y z
N MET A 1 -17.66 -65.04 -34.44
CA MET A 1 -17.81 -66.21 -33.56
C MET A 1 -16.66 -66.15 -32.56
N LEU A 2 -16.78 -66.01 -31.24
CA LEU A 2 -17.82 -66.29 -30.25
C LEU A 2 -17.83 -65.21 -29.16
N ALA A 3 -18.93 -65.15 -28.42
CA ALA A 3 -19.30 -64.14 -27.44
C ALA A 3 -18.90 -64.48 -25.99
N THR A 4 -18.85 -63.41 -25.16
CA THR A 4 -19.13 -63.33 -23.70
C THR A 4 -18.22 -64.09 -22.73
N LEU A 5 -17.77 -63.47 -21.62
CA LEU A 5 -18.56 -63.36 -20.38
C LEU A 5 -18.19 -62.12 -19.52
N LEU A 6 -19.22 -61.32 -19.23
CA LEU A 6 -19.68 -60.77 -17.93
C LEU A 6 -18.68 -60.08 -16.94
N LEU A 7 -18.98 -58.79 -16.69
CA LEU A 7 -18.71 -57.94 -15.49
C LEU A 7 -19.54 -58.43 -14.26
N PRO A 8 -19.39 -57.96 -12.98
CA PRO A 8 -19.10 -56.57 -12.58
C PRO A 8 -18.41 -56.23 -11.22
N SER A 9 -18.17 -54.91 -11.06
CA SER A 9 -18.07 -54.10 -9.82
C SER A 9 -16.75 -54.19 -9.02
N ARG A 10 -16.07 -53.13 -8.58
CA ARG A 10 -16.41 -51.72 -8.30
C ARG A 10 -15.29 -50.77 -8.77
N THR A 11 -15.66 -49.51 -8.97
CA THR A 11 -14.91 -48.39 -9.53
C THR A 11 -13.76 -47.85 -8.65
N ARG A 12 -12.63 -47.59 -9.32
CA ARG A 12 -11.69 -46.42 -9.30
C ARG A 12 -11.54 -45.66 -7.94
N GLN A 13 -10.34 -45.32 -7.49
CA GLN A 13 -9.42 -44.41 -8.19
C GLN A 13 -7.95 -44.58 -7.77
N ALA A 14 -7.12 -44.66 -8.82
CA ALA A 14 -5.69 -44.40 -8.99
C ALA A 14 -4.84 -43.94 -7.79
N ILE A 15 -3.86 -44.79 -7.45
CA ILE A 15 -2.54 -44.42 -6.97
C ILE A 15 -1.78 -43.76 -8.12
N ASN A 16 -1.08 -42.64 -7.87
CA ASN A 16 0.25 -42.37 -8.41
C ASN A 16 0.81 -41.06 -7.84
N ARG A 17 1.61 -41.17 -6.77
CA ARG A 17 2.65 -40.18 -6.45
C ARG A 17 3.98 -40.76 -6.90
N ALA A 18 4.39 -40.46 -8.13
CA ALA A 18 5.76 -40.67 -8.57
C ALA A 18 6.59 -39.47 -8.08
N VAL A 19 7.43 -39.68 -7.07
CA VAL A 19 8.44 -38.71 -6.66
C VAL A 19 9.77 -39.25 -7.17
N LEU A 20 10.32 -38.59 -8.20
CA LEU A 20 11.65 -38.88 -8.74
C LEU A 20 12.71 -38.43 -7.73
N VAL A 21 13.49 -39.38 -7.23
CA VAL A 21 14.67 -39.12 -6.39
C VAL A 21 15.87 -38.92 -7.31
N GLY A 22 16.38 -37.69 -7.37
CA GLY A 22 17.67 -37.39 -7.98
C GLY A 22 18.77 -37.44 -6.91
N ALA A 23 19.80 -38.27 -7.13
CA ALA A 23 20.99 -38.32 -6.30
C ALA A 23 22.15 -37.59 -6.99
N MET A 24 22.74 -36.59 -6.32
CA MET A 24 24.07 -36.06 -6.65
C MET A 24 24.88 -35.93 -5.35
N THR A 25 25.97 -36.68 -5.28
CA THR A 25 27.11 -36.56 -4.34
C THR A 25 28.15 -35.61 -4.96
N ALA A 26 29.04 -34.86 -4.30
CA ALA A 26 29.42 -34.66 -2.89
C ALA A 26 30.21 -33.32 -2.78
N GLY A 27 30.29 -32.77 -1.55
CA GLY A 27 31.48 -32.05 -1.07
C GLY A 27 31.38 -30.54 -0.83
N SER A 28 31.18 -30.13 0.42
CA SER A 28 31.96 -29.09 1.14
C SER A 28 31.53 -29.02 2.61
N LEU A 29 32.50 -29.23 3.51
CA LEU A 29 32.39 -29.12 4.96
C LEU A 29 32.33 -27.64 5.36
N PHE A 30 31.20 -27.19 5.91
CA PHE A 30 31.17 -26.15 6.93
C PHE A 30 30.12 -26.53 7.98
N LEU A 31 30.60 -27.04 9.11
CA LEU A 31 29.82 -27.15 10.33
C LEU A 31 29.71 -25.76 10.95
N ASN A 32 28.56 -25.12 10.80
CA ASN A 32 28.06 -24.16 11.77
C ASN A 32 26.58 -24.44 12.01
N LEU A 33 26.35 -25.50 12.79
CA LEU A 33 25.06 -25.77 13.43
C LEU A 33 24.92 -24.79 14.61
N ILE A 34 24.10 -23.76 14.47
CA ILE A 34 23.31 -23.25 15.60
C ILE A 34 21.86 -23.17 15.12
N PRO A 35 21.02 -24.18 15.41
CA PRO A 35 19.59 -24.05 15.22
C PRO A 35 19.05 -23.22 16.39
N ALA A 36 19.06 -21.90 16.26
CA ALA A 36 18.19 -21.06 17.07
C ALA A 36 16.77 -21.18 16.50
N ILE A 37 16.06 -22.23 16.90
CA ILE A 37 14.60 -22.34 16.76
C ILE A 37 13.94 -21.29 17.67
N SER A 38 14.08 -20.02 17.33
CA SER A 38 13.15 -19.01 17.79
C SER A 38 11.87 -19.23 17.00
N GLY A 39 10.92 -19.92 17.65
CA GLY A 39 9.53 -20.00 17.24
C GLY A 39 8.87 -18.63 17.29
N SER A 40 9.31 -17.72 16.44
CA SER A 40 8.53 -16.55 16.05
C SER A 40 7.49 -17.08 15.09
N SER A 41 6.35 -17.51 15.63
CA SER A 41 5.13 -17.60 14.84
C SER A 41 4.92 -16.21 14.24
N HIS A 42 5.36 -16.00 13.01
CA HIS A 42 4.89 -14.89 12.21
C HIS A 42 3.40 -15.14 12.10
N ARG A 43 2.64 -14.49 12.99
CA ARG A 43 1.22 -14.29 12.79
C ARG A 43 1.15 -13.64 11.42
N LEU A 44 0.79 -14.42 10.41
CA LEU A 44 0.28 -13.91 9.16
C LEU A 44 -0.97 -13.15 9.56
N SER A 45 -0.76 -11.88 9.90
CA SER A 45 -1.82 -10.91 10.05
C SER A 45 -2.30 -10.68 8.64
N PHE A 46 -3.18 -11.56 8.17
CA PHE A 46 -4.10 -11.22 7.12
C PHE A 46 -4.95 -10.09 7.68
N GLN A 47 -4.43 -8.86 7.55
CA GLN A 47 -5.27 -7.68 7.51
C GLN A 47 -6.05 -7.84 6.22
N THR A 48 -7.13 -8.61 6.27
CA THR A 48 -8.22 -8.47 5.31
C THR A 48 -8.82 -7.11 5.62
N SER A 49 -8.16 -6.06 5.15
CA SER A 49 -8.81 -4.79 4.99
C SER A 49 -9.86 -5.04 3.91
N ALA A 50 -11.11 -5.13 4.34
CA ALA A 50 -12.24 -5.25 3.44
C ALA A 50 -12.47 -3.90 2.73
N TYR A 51 -11.46 -3.38 2.02
CA TYR A 51 -11.58 -2.21 1.15
C TYR A 51 -12.08 -2.67 -0.22
N ALA A 52 -13.29 -3.22 -0.25
CA ALA A 52 -13.95 -3.59 -1.50
C ALA A 52 -15.12 -2.65 -1.83
N GLN A 53 -15.05 -1.38 -1.40
CA GLN A 53 -15.78 -0.33 -2.12
C GLN A 53 -14.93 0.07 -3.32
N SER A 54 -15.37 -0.33 -4.51
CA SER A 54 -14.67 0.01 -5.74
C SER A 54 -14.54 1.54 -5.87
N ILE A 55 -13.30 2.02 -6.03
CA ILE A 55 -13.04 3.44 -6.23
C ILE A 55 -13.53 3.82 -7.63
N ASN A 56 -14.54 4.67 -7.70
CA ASN A 56 -15.19 5.04 -8.95
C ASN A 56 -14.47 6.20 -9.65
N GLN A 57 -14.87 6.51 -10.89
CA GLN A 57 -14.20 7.54 -11.69
C GLN A 57 -14.37 8.96 -11.12
N ALA A 58 -15.51 9.28 -10.51
CA ALA A 58 -15.74 10.58 -9.90
C ALA A 58 -14.81 10.78 -8.68
N GLU A 59 -14.65 9.75 -7.85
CA GLU A 59 -13.72 9.76 -6.72
C GLU A 59 -12.27 9.96 -7.16
N ILE A 60 -11.87 9.35 -8.28
CA ILE A 60 -10.53 9.54 -8.86
C ILE A 60 -10.32 10.99 -9.30
N THR A 61 -11.27 11.57 -10.02
CA THR A 61 -11.18 12.97 -10.46
C THR A 61 -11.20 13.92 -9.26
N ASN A 62 -12.02 13.65 -8.26
CA ASN A 62 -12.10 14.45 -7.03
C ASN A 62 -10.81 14.35 -6.21
N TYR A 63 -10.21 13.16 -6.12
CA TYR A 63 -8.93 12.95 -5.45
C TYR A 63 -7.81 13.70 -6.18
N ALA A 64 -7.73 13.56 -7.51
CA ALA A 64 -6.78 14.28 -8.34
C ALA A 64 -6.90 15.80 -8.17
N ARG A 65 -8.13 16.33 -8.16
CA ARG A 65 -8.41 17.75 -7.93
C ARG A 65 -7.90 18.20 -6.56
N ALA A 66 -8.18 17.44 -5.50
CA ALA A 66 -7.72 17.76 -4.15
C ALA A 66 -6.18 17.80 -4.08
N VAL A 67 -5.50 16.80 -4.66
CA VAL A 67 -4.03 16.75 -4.68
C VAL A 67 -3.44 17.94 -5.43
N LEU A 68 -3.98 18.27 -6.61
CA LEU A 68 -3.52 19.43 -7.38
C LEU A 68 -3.72 20.76 -6.64
N ALA A 69 -4.85 20.93 -5.96
CA ALA A 69 -5.11 22.12 -5.15
C ALA A 69 -4.17 22.23 -3.93
N MET A 70 -3.76 21.10 -3.35
CA MET A 70 -2.87 21.07 -2.19
C MET A 70 -1.39 21.31 -2.54
N GLU A 71 -0.95 21.00 -3.77
CA GLU A 71 0.48 21.00 -4.11
C GLU A 71 1.16 22.38 -3.96
N PRO A 72 0.59 23.51 -4.44
CA PRO A 72 1.20 24.82 -4.23
C PRO A 72 1.34 25.17 -2.74
N LEU A 73 0.32 24.83 -1.95
CA LEU A 73 0.34 25.05 -0.50
C LEU A 73 1.41 24.16 0.16
N ARG A 74 1.58 22.92 -0.29
CA ARG A 74 2.59 21.99 0.24
C ARG A 74 4.00 22.53 0.02
N GLN A 75 4.29 23.06 -1.17
CA GLN A 75 5.59 23.64 -1.49
C GLN A 75 5.87 24.89 -0.65
N ALA A 76 4.92 25.83 -0.58
CA ALA A 76 5.06 27.02 0.25
C ALA A 76 5.27 26.69 1.73
N THR A 77 4.51 25.71 2.25
CA THR A 77 4.64 25.22 3.63
C THR A 77 6.03 24.64 3.88
N TYR A 78 6.56 23.84 2.95
CA TYR A 78 7.89 23.27 3.04
C TYR A 78 8.96 24.38 3.12
N ASP A 79 8.89 25.36 2.24
CA ASP A 79 9.84 26.47 2.19
C ASP A 79 9.81 27.31 3.47
N ASP A 80 8.62 27.59 3.99
CA ASP A 80 8.44 28.33 5.23
C ASP A 80 9.02 27.58 6.43
N ILE A 81 8.79 26.28 6.51
CA ILE A 81 9.37 25.44 7.57
C ILE A 81 10.89 25.34 7.41
N LYS A 82 11.39 25.18 6.17
CA LYS A 82 12.84 25.12 5.90
C LYS A 82 13.55 26.39 6.35
N ARG A 83 12.94 27.56 6.17
CA ARG A 83 13.48 28.84 6.63
C ARG A 83 13.64 28.92 8.15
N ILE A 84 12.74 28.28 8.90
CA ILE A 84 12.77 28.25 10.37
C ILE A 84 13.77 27.21 10.88
N VAL A 85 13.78 26.03 10.26
CA VAL A 85 14.65 24.91 10.66
C VAL A 85 16.11 25.15 10.21
N GLY A 86 16.33 25.98 9.20
CA GLY A 86 17.66 26.32 8.70
C GLY A 86 18.34 25.12 8.06
N SER A 87 19.48 24.71 8.63
CA SER A 87 20.26 23.56 8.14
C SER A 87 19.60 22.21 8.44
N GLY A 88 18.67 22.12 9.41
CA GLY A 88 17.97 20.88 9.71
C GLY A 88 17.01 20.43 8.62
N ASP A 89 16.63 19.16 8.65
CA ASP A 89 15.71 18.57 7.68
C ASP A 89 14.24 18.88 8.02
N VAL A 90 13.45 19.10 6.98
CA VAL A 90 11.99 19.20 7.12
C VAL A 90 11.44 17.77 7.08
N PRO A 91 10.77 17.30 8.15
CA PRO A 91 10.19 15.97 8.17
C PRO A 91 9.05 15.86 7.15
N ASN A 92 8.74 14.63 6.75
CA ASN A 92 7.52 14.39 5.97
C ASN A 92 6.28 14.71 6.82
N ILE A 93 5.49 15.70 6.41
CA ILE A 93 4.31 16.15 7.12
C ILE A 93 3.12 15.27 6.71
N VAL A 94 2.75 14.34 7.58
CA VAL A 94 1.62 13.43 7.43
C VAL A 94 0.47 13.96 8.28
N CYS A 95 -0.51 14.60 7.65
CA CYS A 95 -1.58 15.30 8.37
C CYS A 95 -2.50 14.40 9.21
N SER A 96 -2.55 13.10 8.92
CA SER A 96 -3.24 12.09 9.74
C SER A 96 -2.42 11.62 10.94
N GLN A 97 -1.14 11.97 11.03
CA GLN A 97 -0.22 11.56 12.09
C GLN A 97 0.45 12.78 12.75
N PRO A 98 -0.15 13.36 13.80
CA PRO A 98 0.38 14.58 14.45
C PRO A 98 1.82 14.46 14.96
N SER A 99 2.28 13.25 15.28
CA SER A 99 3.66 13.00 15.68
C SER A 99 4.68 13.22 14.56
N SER A 100 4.26 13.25 13.29
CA SER A 100 5.18 13.43 12.16
C SER A 100 5.76 14.85 12.08
N PHE A 101 5.14 15.82 12.77
CA PHE A 101 5.55 17.22 12.78
C PHE A 101 5.57 17.82 14.20
N SER A 102 5.44 17.00 15.25
CA SER A 102 5.44 17.47 16.64
C SER A 102 6.81 17.96 17.11
N SER A 103 7.90 17.50 16.49
CA SER A 103 9.28 17.90 16.78
C SER A 103 9.70 19.19 16.10
N LEU A 104 8.85 19.79 15.25
CA LEU A 104 9.17 21.04 14.56
C LEU A 104 9.39 22.18 15.56
N PRO A 105 10.49 22.95 15.43
CA PRO A 105 10.83 24.01 16.37
C PRO A 105 10.01 25.29 16.14
N GLY A 106 9.93 26.14 17.15
CA GLY A 106 9.37 27.48 17.05
C GLY A 106 7.96 27.50 16.44
N ASN A 107 7.75 28.40 15.48
CA ASN A 107 6.49 28.55 14.76
C ASN A 107 6.27 27.51 13.64
N ALA A 108 7.27 26.68 13.30
CA ALA A 108 7.15 25.70 12.21
C ALA A 108 6.04 24.66 12.48
N ARG A 109 5.84 24.27 13.75
CA ARG A 109 4.74 23.39 14.13
C ARG A 109 3.37 23.98 13.82
N GLN A 110 3.17 25.28 14.09
CA GLN A 110 1.90 25.96 13.80
C GLN A 110 1.65 26.07 12.30
N ILE A 111 2.71 26.29 11.51
CA ILE A 111 2.64 26.30 10.04
C ILE A 111 2.20 24.92 9.52
N ALA A 112 2.75 23.83 10.03
CA ALA A 112 2.32 22.47 9.68
C ALA A 112 0.85 22.21 10.07
N VAL A 113 0.39 22.66 11.24
CA VAL A 113 -1.03 22.56 11.64
C VAL A 113 -1.93 23.32 10.67
N ASN A 114 -1.56 24.55 10.29
CA ASN A 114 -2.33 25.36 9.36
C ASN A 114 -2.40 24.72 7.97
N TYR A 115 -1.27 24.18 7.47
CA TYR A 115 -1.21 23.38 6.26
C TYR A 115 -2.21 22.22 6.33
N CYS A 116 -2.15 21.42 7.38
CA CYS A 116 -3.05 20.28 7.53
C CYS A 116 -4.53 20.67 7.65
N ASN A 117 -4.83 21.82 8.25
CA ASN A 117 -6.20 22.35 8.30
C ASN A 117 -6.69 22.72 6.89
N LYS A 118 -5.87 23.44 6.13
CA LYS A 118 -6.21 23.85 4.76
C LYS A 118 -6.28 22.68 3.79
N SER A 119 -5.39 21.69 3.91
CA SER A 119 -5.48 20.44 3.16
C SER A 119 -6.82 19.73 3.35
N ARG A 120 -7.35 19.68 4.59
CA ARG A 120 -8.69 19.13 4.84
C ARG A 120 -9.81 19.95 4.19
N GLU A 121 -9.65 21.26 4.07
CA GLU A 121 -10.61 22.11 3.34
C GLU A 121 -10.60 21.77 1.84
N PHE A 122 -9.43 21.63 1.22
CA PHE A 122 -9.31 21.25 -0.20
C PHE A 122 -9.88 19.86 -0.52
N VAL A 123 -9.70 18.91 0.39
CA VAL A 123 -10.32 17.58 0.27
C VAL A 123 -11.85 17.72 0.27
N ARG A 124 -12.41 18.46 1.22
CA ARG A 124 -13.87 18.67 1.33
C ARG A 124 -14.44 19.43 0.14
N SER A 125 -13.78 20.49 -0.31
CA SER A 125 -14.21 21.26 -1.48
C SER A 125 -14.16 20.45 -2.78
N SER A 126 -13.41 19.34 -2.78
CA SER A 126 -13.35 18.42 -3.92
C SER A 126 -14.41 17.32 -3.87
N ASN A 127 -15.42 17.41 -3.00
CA ASN A 127 -16.47 16.41 -2.80
C ASN A 127 -15.95 15.05 -2.31
N LEU A 128 -14.95 15.07 -1.41
CA LEU A 128 -14.49 13.91 -0.66
C LEU A 128 -14.56 14.17 0.84
N THR A 129 -14.82 13.11 1.61
CA THR A 129 -14.53 13.14 3.05
C THR A 129 -13.02 12.96 3.27
N VAL A 130 -12.53 13.37 4.44
CA VAL A 130 -11.09 13.19 4.77
C VAL A 130 -10.76 11.71 4.87
N GLU A 131 -11.68 10.94 5.43
CA GLU A 131 -11.59 9.49 5.57
C GLU A 131 -11.48 8.83 4.20
N ARG A 132 -12.37 9.18 3.25
CA ARG A 132 -12.35 8.60 1.90
C ARG A 132 -11.10 9.00 1.12
N PHE A 133 -10.62 10.23 1.28
CA PHE A 133 -9.35 10.65 0.69
C PHE A 133 -8.17 9.81 1.21
N ASN A 134 -8.13 9.55 2.52
CA ASN A 134 -7.09 8.71 3.11
C ASN A 134 -7.19 7.25 2.63
N GLU A 135 -8.39 6.68 2.53
CA GLU A 135 -8.58 5.33 1.97
C GLU A 135 -8.06 5.21 0.53
N ILE A 136 -8.33 6.22 -0.31
CA ILE A 136 -7.81 6.27 -1.69
C ILE A 136 -6.28 6.37 -1.65
N THR A 137 -5.72 7.21 -0.76
CA THR A 137 -4.27 7.39 -0.57
C THR A 137 -3.59 6.06 -0.20
N ASP A 138 -4.14 5.35 0.78
CA ASP A 138 -3.60 4.07 1.26
C ASP A 138 -3.65 2.99 0.17
N SER A 139 -4.64 3.07 -0.72
CA SER A 139 -4.80 2.14 -1.84
C SER A 139 -3.77 2.35 -2.96
N LEU A 140 -3.07 3.50 -3.02
CA LEU A 140 -2.13 3.79 -4.11
C LEU A 140 -0.87 2.92 -4.09
N GLY A 141 -0.44 2.47 -2.91
CA GLY A 141 0.78 1.67 -2.76
C GLY A 141 0.66 0.26 -3.36
N SER A 142 -0.54 -0.31 -3.33
CA SER A 142 -0.81 -1.69 -3.78
C SER A 142 -1.58 -1.77 -5.10
N ASN A 143 -2.12 -0.65 -5.61
CA ASN A 143 -2.96 -0.63 -6.80
C ASN A 143 -2.36 0.26 -7.92
N ALA A 144 -1.56 -0.38 -8.78
CA ALA A 144 -0.92 0.29 -9.92
C ALA A 144 -1.92 0.85 -10.95
N ASP A 145 -3.07 0.20 -11.14
CA ASP A 145 -4.11 0.68 -12.04
C ASP A 145 -4.73 1.98 -11.53
N LEU A 146 -5.07 2.03 -10.24
CA LEU A 146 -5.60 3.23 -9.60
C LEU A 146 -4.61 4.40 -9.70
N LYS A 147 -3.31 4.15 -9.44
CA LYS A 147 -2.26 5.16 -9.57
C LYS A 147 -2.23 5.76 -10.98
N ARG A 148 -2.24 4.91 -12.02
CA ARG A 148 -2.28 5.34 -13.42
C ARG A 148 -3.54 6.16 -13.73
N ARG A 149 -4.70 5.74 -13.26
CA ARG A 149 -5.98 6.46 -13.49
C ARG A 149 -5.99 7.83 -12.83
N ILE A 150 -5.45 7.96 -11.62
CA ILE A 150 -5.28 9.25 -10.94
C ILE A 150 -4.30 10.14 -11.70
N GLN A 151 -3.16 9.63 -12.13
CA GLN A 151 -2.20 10.40 -12.94
C GLN A 151 -2.83 10.93 -14.23
N ASN A 152 -3.61 10.11 -14.93
CA ASN A 152 -4.34 10.53 -16.12
C ASN A 152 -5.38 11.62 -15.80
N ALA A 153 -6.11 11.49 -14.70
CA ALA A 153 -7.07 12.51 -14.26
C ALA A 153 -6.37 13.83 -13.89
N MET A 154 -5.19 13.78 -13.27
CA MET A 154 -4.39 14.99 -12.98
C MET A 154 -3.94 15.67 -14.27
N ILE A 155 -3.49 14.91 -15.27
CA ILE A 155 -3.12 15.47 -16.59
C ILE A 155 -4.32 16.13 -17.25
N GLU A 156 -5.50 15.49 -17.22
CA GLU A 156 -6.72 16.02 -17.81
C GLU A 156 -7.16 17.33 -17.15
N LEU A 157 -7.05 17.44 -15.83
CA LEU A 157 -7.42 18.65 -15.08
C LEU A 157 -6.47 19.84 -15.33
N LEU A 158 -5.27 19.59 -15.87
CA LEU A 158 -4.25 20.62 -16.13
C LEU A 158 -4.21 21.06 -17.60
N ARG A 159 -5.03 20.46 -18.47
CA ARG A 159 -5.20 20.89 -19.86
C ARG A 159 -6.07 22.13 -19.94
#